data_AF-G8TPD1-F1
#
_entry.id   AF-G8TPD1-F1
#
_cell.length_a   1.000
_cell.length_b   1.000
_cell.length_c   1.000
_cell.angle_alpha   90.00
_cell.angle_beta   90.00
_cell.angle_gamma   90.00
#
_symmetry.space_group_name_H-M   'P 1'
#
loop_
_entity.id
_entity.type
_entity.pdbx_description
1 polymer ?
#
loop_
_entity_poly.entity_id
_entity_poly.type
_entity_poly.pdbx_seq_one_letter_code
_entity_poly.pdbx_strand_id
1 'polypeptide(L)'
;MGTYSAAYHTAAGHYYQATVFLSPVTITIRYRDEENQQKDVNWLTKDLVAFNKQITGGELQYRNAGGGIERLVIRDQQLVDALQNALSHHRVFGKVHNRVLGNIGVKLALIAGIVLLLLLGTYLWLVPYLGERMAKGFSKEAEISMGGQMYQSVKQQYHIDSQKTAILNDFYKQLHYDIGYPVNITVVQSNEVNAFAIPGGHIVVYDAILDQMKTPEELAALLGHEASHIALRHSLRNIFRSMARQLFISIIVGDHSNVATAVVNNADALKGLQYSRALETEADDNGLQLMQKSAINPQGMMRLMQMLQKESGSGGEPAAFLSTHPVFKDRIENIETQLQKLPPVTTANDSLKKIFHSIYE
;
A
#
# COMPACT_ATOMS: atom_id res chain seq x y z
N MET A 1 27.13 -34.96 45.76
CA MET A 1 27.80 -35.18 44.46
C MET A 1 27.37 -36.54 43.96
N GLY A 2 26.70 -36.62 42.81
CA GLY A 2 26.32 -37.90 42.21
C GLY A 2 27.56 -38.61 41.67
N THR A 3 27.64 -39.92 41.91
CA THR A 3 28.70 -40.79 41.40
C THR A 3 28.12 -41.55 40.21
N TYR A 4 28.66 -41.34 39.01
CA TYR A 4 28.13 -41.94 37.79
C TYR A 4 29.14 -42.89 37.14
N SER A 5 28.65 -43.90 36.41
CA SER A 5 29.52 -44.86 35.71
C SER A 5 29.57 -44.53 34.22
N ALA A 6 30.79 -44.52 33.65
CA ALA A 6 31.01 -44.33 32.23
C ALA A 6 32.25 -45.09 31.76
N ALA A 7 32.39 -45.21 30.45
CA ALA A 7 33.56 -45.79 29.82
C ALA A 7 34.46 -44.69 29.27
N TYR A 8 35.71 -44.65 29.73
CA TYR A 8 36.70 -43.65 29.35
C TYR A 8 37.68 -44.21 28.32
N HIS A 9 37.83 -43.52 27.20
CA HIS A 9 38.78 -43.82 26.15
C HIS A 9 39.86 -42.73 26.10
N THR A 10 41.12 -43.13 26.28
CA THR A 10 42.26 -42.21 26.19
C THR A 10 42.60 -41.88 24.74
N ALA A 11 43.34 -40.79 24.52
CA ALA A 11 43.84 -40.42 23.20
C ALA A 11 44.78 -41.47 22.59
N ALA A 12 45.40 -42.30 23.44
CA ALA A 12 46.24 -43.43 23.03
C ALA A 12 45.44 -44.70 22.67
N GLY A 13 44.10 -44.67 22.76
CA GLY A 13 43.22 -45.77 22.35
C GLY A 13 42.92 -46.81 23.43
N HIS A 14 43.38 -46.60 24.68
CA HIS A 14 43.07 -47.50 25.80
C HIS A 14 41.65 -47.25 26.33
N TYR A 15 41.06 -48.29 26.89
CA TYR A 15 39.69 -48.32 27.40
C TYR A 15 39.67 -48.64 28.89
N TYR A 16 38.96 -47.81 29.67
CA TYR A 16 38.81 -48.02 31.11
C TYR A 16 37.37 -47.81 31.57
N GLN A 17 36.91 -48.66 32.49
CA GLN A 17 35.70 -48.37 33.25
C GLN A 17 36.01 -47.28 34.26
N ALA A 18 35.20 -46.22 34.26
CA ALA A 18 35.47 -45.02 35.01
C ALA A 18 34.26 -44.55 35.82
N THR A 19 34.57 -43.95 36.96
CA THR A 19 33.62 -43.22 37.79
C THR A 19 33.73 -41.73 37.50
N VAL A 20 32.61 -41.10 37.22
CA VAL A 20 32.53 -39.69 36.80
C VAL A 20 31.92 -38.85 37.91
N PHE A 21 32.60 -37.75 38.22
CA PHE A 21 32.14 -36.71 39.14
C PHE A 21 31.96 -35.41 38.36
N LEU A 22 30.77 -34.82 38.50
CA LEU A 22 30.42 -33.58 37.82
C LEU A 22 30.53 -32.39 38.78
N SER A 23 31.19 -31.34 38.31
CA SER A 23 31.25 -30.01 38.90
C SER A 23 30.81 -28.98 37.84
N PRO A 24 30.37 -27.76 38.23
CA PRO A 24 30.04 -26.69 37.28
C PRO A 24 31.18 -26.32 36.31
N VAL A 25 32.44 -26.61 36.68
CA VAL A 25 33.63 -26.19 35.91
C VAL A 25 34.45 -27.38 35.40
N THR A 26 34.34 -28.54 36.03
CA THR A 26 35.17 -29.72 35.73
C THR A 26 34.37 -31.01 35.70
N ILE A 27 34.73 -31.89 34.78
CA ILE A 27 34.33 -33.30 34.78
C ILE A 27 35.54 -34.11 35.23
N THR A 28 35.46 -34.72 36.40
CA THR A 28 36.53 -35.58 36.92
C THR A 28 36.20 -37.03 36.60
N ILE A 29 37.12 -37.70 35.92
CA ILE A 29 37.02 -39.09 35.48
C ILE A 29 38.06 -39.90 36.25
N ARG A 30 37.60 -40.81 37.11
CA ARG A 30 38.44 -41.70 37.92
C ARG A 30 38.41 -43.10 37.35
N TYR A 31 39.56 -43.66 37.02
CA TYR A 31 39.69 -45.02 36.49
C TYR A 31 40.89 -45.76 37.12
N ARG A 32 40.97 -47.07 36.91
CA ARG A 32 42.13 -47.90 37.28
C ARG A 32 42.89 -48.30 36.02
N ASP A 33 44.21 -48.11 36.03
CA ASP A 33 45.07 -48.49 34.91
C ASP A 33 45.41 -49.99 34.90
N GLU A 34 46.25 -50.40 33.94
CA GLU A 34 46.66 -51.80 33.74
C GLU A 34 47.47 -52.36 34.92
N GLU A 35 48.09 -51.49 35.73
CA GLU A 35 48.81 -51.83 36.97
C GLU A 35 47.90 -51.78 38.20
N ASN A 36 46.58 -51.63 38.00
CA ASN A 36 45.55 -51.50 39.03
C ASN A 36 45.71 -50.26 39.94
N GLN A 37 46.47 -49.26 39.49
CA GLN A 37 46.61 -47.98 40.18
C GLN A 37 45.45 -47.05 39.81
N GLN A 38 44.96 -46.31 40.80
CA GLN A 38 43.87 -45.36 40.59
C GLN A 38 44.43 -44.05 40.00
N LYS A 39 43.84 -43.60 38.90
CA LYS A 39 44.17 -42.34 38.22
C LYS A 39 42.93 -41.48 38.05
N ASP A 40 43.10 -40.17 38.23
CA ASP A 40 42.07 -39.16 38.06
C ASP A 40 42.45 -38.23 36.89
N VAL A 41 41.54 -38.05 35.95
CA VAL A 41 41.66 -37.11 34.83
C VAL A 41 40.60 -36.03 34.98
N ASN A 42 41.01 -34.77 34.86
CA ASN A 42 40.13 -33.62 34.99
C ASN A 42 39.95 -32.95 33.63
N TRP A 43 38.72 -32.97 33.12
CA TRP A 43 38.32 -32.25 31.92
C TRP A 43 37.68 -30.91 32.29
N LEU A 44 38.22 -29.82 31.76
CA LEU A 44 37.59 -28.51 31.89
C LEU A 44 36.44 -28.39 30.89
N THR A 45 35.30 -27.88 31.35
CA THR A 45 34.08 -27.80 30.53
C THR A 45 34.27 -26.94 29.27
N LYS A 46 35.14 -25.93 29.32
CA LYS A 46 35.51 -25.07 28.17
C LYS A 46 36.22 -25.82 27.03
N ASP A 47 36.85 -26.95 27.31
CA ASP A 47 37.68 -27.70 26.36
C ASP A 47 36.93 -28.92 25.76
N LEU A 48 35.61 -28.99 26.02
CA LEU A 48 34.71 -29.97 25.42
C LEU A 48 34.45 -29.65 23.94
N VAL A 49 34.62 -30.67 23.09
CA VAL A 49 34.58 -30.55 21.63
C VAL A 49 33.20 -30.87 21.08
N ALA A 50 32.60 -31.98 21.50
CA ALA A 50 31.34 -32.46 20.97
C ALA A 50 30.61 -33.37 21.98
N PHE A 51 29.29 -33.40 21.90
CA PHE A 51 28.43 -34.35 22.59
C PHE A 51 27.51 -34.99 21.57
N ASN A 52 27.64 -36.29 21.37
CA ASN A 52 26.81 -37.04 20.44
C ASN A 52 25.82 -37.92 21.22
N LYS A 53 24.54 -37.59 21.16
CA LYS A 53 23.48 -38.37 21.82
C LYS A 53 23.11 -39.55 20.93
N GLN A 54 23.21 -40.77 21.46
CA GLN A 54 22.84 -42.02 20.78
C GLN A 54 21.57 -42.61 21.39
N ILE A 55 20.98 -43.61 20.73
CA ILE A 55 19.71 -44.24 21.15
C ILE A 55 19.83 -44.93 22.52
N THR A 56 21.03 -45.40 22.89
CA THR A 56 21.31 -46.15 24.14
C THR A 56 22.29 -45.45 25.07
N GLY A 57 22.53 -44.14 24.90
CA GLY A 57 23.48 -43.38 25.71
C GLY A 57 23.95 -42.06 25.07
N GLY A 58 25.14 -41.61 25.43
CA GLY A 58 25.79 -40.44 24.82
C GLY A 58 27.30 -40.56 24.82
N GLU A 59 27.97 -39.88 23.90
CA GLU A 59 29.42 -39.81 23.83
C GLU A 59 29.87 -38.36 23.98
N LEU A 60 30.70 -38.08 24.98
CA LEU A 60 31.31 -36.77 25.19
C LEU A 60 32.77 -36.80 24.73
N GLN A 61 33.16 -35.84 23.90
CA GLN A 61 34.51 -35.73 23.36
C GLN A 61 35.23 -34.51 23.94
N TYR A 62 36.48 -34.72 24.36
CA TYR A 62 37.35 -33.74 24.97
C TYR A 62 38.67 -33.65 24.22
N ARG A 63 39.22 -32.45 24.09
CA ARG A 63 40.56 -32.25 23.51
C ARG A 63 41.56 -31.98 24.62
N ASN A 64 42.54 -32.85 24.76
CA ASN A 64 43.61 -32.67 25.74
C ASN A 64 44.64 -31.63 25.28
N ALA A 65 45.53 -31.21 26.20
CA ALA A 65 46.55 -30.20 25.93
C ALA A 65 47.54 -30.59 24.80
N GLY A 66 47.69 -31.89 24.53
CA GLY A 66 48.49 -32.43 23.42
C GLY A 66 47.75 -32.50 22.08
N GLY A 67 46.50 -32.01 22.01
CA GLY A 67 45.68 -32.03 20.80
C GLY A 67 44.97 -33.36 20.50
N GLY A 68 45.18 -34.38 21.33
CA GLY A 68 44.51 -35.67 21.24
C GLY A 68 43.05 -35.60 21.71
N ILE A 69 42.20 -36.45 21.14
CA ILE A 69 40.78 -36.53 21.49
C ILE A 69 40.57 -37.70 22.44
N GLU A 70 40.05 -37.41 23.62
CA GLU A 70 39.61 -38.40 24.59
C GLU A 70 38.08 -38.47 24.56
N ARG A 71 37.52 -39.65 24.84
CA ARG A 71 36.08 -39.90 24.71
C ARG A 71 35.53 -40.52 25.98
N LEU A 72 34.35 -40.08 26.37
CA LEU A 72 33.61 -40.62 27.49
C LEU A 72 32.28 -41.16 26.96
N VAL A 73 32.17 -42.48 26.91
CA VAL A 73 30.97 -43.20 26.47
C VAL A 73 30.08 -43.43 27.70
N ILE A 74 28.92 -42.82 27.67
CA ILE A 74 27.97 -42.75 28.77
C ILE A 74 26.78 -43.61 28.43
N ARG A 75 26.53 -44.66 29.20
CA ARG A 75 25.34 -45.52 29.07
C ARG A 75 24.29 -45.22 30.14
N ASP A 76 24.69 -44.53 31.20
CA ASP A 76 23.80 -44.12 32.28
C ASP A 76 22.99 -42.89 31.88
N GLN A 77 21.67 -43.06 31.79
CA GLN A 77 20.75 -41.99 31.42
C GLN A 77 20.73 -40.85 32.45
N GLN A 78 20.95 -41.15 33.74
CA GLN A 78 21.01 -40.13 34.79
C GLN A 78 22.22 -39.21 34.62
N LEU A 79 23.35 -39.76 34.14
CA LEU A 79 24.55 -38.96 33.83
C LEU A 79 24.33 -38.07 32.61
N VAL A 80 23.63 -38.56 31.58
CA VAL A 80 23.27 -37.74 30.41
C VAL A 80 22.43 -36.55 30.82
N ASP A 81 21.41 -36.76 31.64
CA ASP A 81 20.49 -35.70 32.07
C ASP A 81 21.21 -34.71 33.02
N ALA A 82 22.08 -35.20 33.90
CA ALA A 82 22.91 -34.35 34.75
C ALA A 82 23.89 -33.47 33.95
N LEU A 83 24.53 -34.02 32.90
CA LEU A 83 25.39 -33.26 31.99
C LEU A 83 24.60 -32.21 31.21
N GLN A 84 23.40 -32.55 30.74
CA GLN A 84 22.54 -31.59 30.04
C GLN A 84 22.14 -30.42 30.95
N ASN A 85 21.81 -30.68 32.22
CA ASN A 85 21.47 -29.62 33.16
C ASN A 85 22.69 -28.76 33.52
N ALA A 86 23.84 -29.40 33.81
CA ALA A 86 25.05 -28.70 34.22
C ALA A 86 25.71 -27.89 33.07
N LEU A 87 25.57 -28.35 31.83
CA LEU A 87 26.25 -27.78 30.65
C LEU A 87 25.27 -27.20 29.62
N SER A 88 24.01 -26.96 29.99
CA SER A 88 22.96 -26.40 29.11
C SER A 88 23.36 -25.09 28.42
N HIS A 89 24.25 -24.31 29.05
CA HIS A 89 24.78 -23.05 28.54
C HIS A 89 26.02 -23.21 27.64
N HIS A 90 26.59 -24.42 27.53
CA HIS A 90 27.78 -24.66 26.72
C HIS A 90 27.41 -24.84 25.24
N ARG A 91 28.26 -24.32 24.34
CA ARG A 91 28.06 -24.33 22.86
C ARG A 91 27.82 -25.73 22.28
N VAL A 92 28.29 -26.77 22.96
CA VAL A 92 28.13 -28.19 22.61
C VAL A 92 26.71 -28.72 22.89
N PHE A 93 25.98 -28.11 23.84
CA PHE A 93 24.63 -28.51 24.26
C PHE A 93 23.55 -27.47 23.93
N GLY A 94 23.92 -26.27 23.49
CA GLY A 94 23.00 -25.18 23.11
C GLY A 94 22.19 -25.44 21.82
N LYS A 95 20.94 -24.97 21.80
CA LYS A 95 19.95 -25.21 20.72
C LYS A 95 20.16 -24.36 19.45
N VAL A 96 20.14 -25.05 18.30
CA VAL A 96 19.42 -24.72 17.04
C VAL A 96 19.63 -23.31 16.42
N HIS A 97 20.74 -23.11 15.69
CA HIS A 97 20.83 -22.04 14.67
C HIS A 97 21.05 -22.57 13.23
N ASN A 98 21.55 -23.80 13.07
CA ASN A 98 21.95 -24.32 11.75
C ASN A 98 20.88 -25.09 10.95
N ARG A 99 19.65 -25.28 11.47
CA ARG A 99 18.63 -26.08 10.76
C ARG A 99 17.77 -25.27 9.78
N VAL A 100 17.69 -23.95 9.95
CA VAL A 100 16.92 -23.06 9.05
C VAL A 100 17.72 -22.68 7.80
N LEU A 101 19.05 -22.55 7.91
CA LEU A 101 19.93 -22.13 6.80
C LEU A 101 20.54 -23.30 5.98
N GLY A 102 20.24 -24.56 6.32
CA GLY A 102 20.82 -25.73 5.64
C GLY A 102 20.00 -26.27 4.45
N ASN A 103 18.69 -26.04 4.44
CA ASN A 103 17.79 -26.60 3.42
C ASN A 103 17.73 -25.67 2.19
N ILE A 104 18.14 -26.19 1.02
CA ILE A 104 18.07 -25.46 -0.26
C ILE A 104 16.66 -24.92 -0.52
N GLY A 105 15.61 -25.69 -0.17
CA GLY A 105 14.23 -25.25 -0.32
C GLY A 105 13.89 -24.00 0.51
N VAL A 106 14.45 -23.87 1.71
CA VAL A 106 14.24 -22.69 2.57
C VAL A 106 14.96 -21.48 1.99
N LYS A 107 16.17 -21.64 1.46
CA LYS A 107 16.90 -20.55 0.77
C LYS A 107 16.15 -20.06 -0.46
N LEU A 108 15.65 -20.98 -1.30
CA LEU A 108 14.85 -20.63 -2.47
C LEU A 108 13.54 -19.92 -2.08
N ALA A 109 12.85 -20.39 -1.03
CA ALA A 109 11.65 -19.74 -0.52
C ALA A 109 11.94 -18.32 0.00
N LEU A 110 13.06 -18.12 0.70
CA LEU A 110 13.47 -16.79 1.16
C LEU A 110 13.78 -15.85 -0.01
N ILE A 111 14.51 -16.33 -1.03
CA ILE A 111 14.80 -15.54 -2.24
C ILE A 111 13.49 -15.18 -2.95
N ALA A 112 12.58 -16.14 -3.15
CA ALA A 112 11.29 -15.90 -3.77
C ALA A 112 10.45 -14.88 -2.97
N GLY A 113 10.47 -14.96 -1.63
CA GLY A 113 9.82 -13.99 -0.75
C GLY A 113 10.40 -12.59 -0.90
N ILE A 114 11.73 -12.45 -0.96
CA ILE A 114 12.40 -11.16 -1.20
C ILE A 114 12.02 -10.60 -2.57
N VAL A 115 12.05 -11.42 -3.62
CA VAL A 115 11.66 -11.00 -4.97
C VAL A 115 10.20 -10.54 -4.99
N LEU A 116 9.28 -11.27 -4.33
CA LEU A 116 7.87 -10.90 -4.27
C LEU A 116 7.66 -9.59 -3.48
N LEU A 117 8.39 -9.38 -2.39
CA LEU A 117 8.36 -8.12 -1.65
C LEU A 117 8.91 -6.94 -2.48
N LEU A 118 9.96 -7.17 -3.26
CA LEU A 118 10.50 -6.16 -4.17
C LEU A 118 9.52 -5.81 -5.30
N LEU A 119 8.87 -6.82 -5.90
CA LEU A 119 7.83 -6.60 -6.91
C LEU A 119 6.63 -5.85 -6.32
N LEU A 120 6.18 -6.24 -5.12
CA LEU A 120 5.10 -5.56 -4.42
C LEU A 120 5.47 -4.11 -4.07
N GLY A 121 6.68 -3.87 -3.55
CA GLY A 121 7.18 -2.53 -3.27
C GLY A 121 7.25 -1.67 -4.54
N THR A 122 7.71 -2.26 -5.64
CA THR A 122 7.78 -1.58 -6.96
C THR A 122 6.38 -1.21 -7.45
N TYR A 123 5.43 -2.14 -7.36
CA TYR A 123 4.03 -1.92 -7.75
C TYR A 123 3.33 -0.84 -6.91
N LEU A 124 3.56 -0.83 -5.59
CA LEU A 124 2.88 0.09 -4.68
C LEU A 124 3.51 1.49 -4.65
N TRP A 125 4.82 1.62 -4.87
CA TRP A 125 5.53 2.89 -4.71
C TRP A 125 6.11 3.43 -6.01
N LEU A 126 6.93 2.65 -6.72
CA LEU A 126 7.64 3.14 -7.91
C LEU A 126 6.67 3.38 -9.07
N VAL A 127 5.74 2.45 -9.31
CA VAL A 127 4.81 2.52 -10.44
C VAL A 127 3.89 3.74 -10.36
N PRO A 128 3.20 4.04 -9.23
CA PRO A 128 2.42 5.27 -9.09
C PRO A 128 3.27 6.54 -9.20
N TYR A 129 4.49 6.52 -8.64
CA TYR A 129 5.43 7.64 -8.75
C TYR A 129 5.82 7.93 -10.21
N LEU A 130 6.09 6.90 -11.01
CA LEU A 130 6.37 7.05 -12.44
C LEU A 130 5.15 7.60 -13.19
N GLY A 131 3.94 7.12 -12.89
CA GLY A 131 2.70 7.66 -13.44
C GLY A 131 2.54 9.17 -13.17
N GLU A 132 2.80 9.61 -11.95
CA GLU A 132 2.77 11.02 -11.57
C GLU A 132 3.82 11.86 -12.29
N ARG A 133 5.03 11.33 -12.45
CA ARG A 133 6.11 12.01 -13.20
C ARG A 133 5.75 12.17 -14.67
N MET A 134 5.16 11.14 -15.29
CA MET A 134 4.70 11.22 -16.67
C MET A 134 3.59 12.26 -16.83
N ALA A 135 2.60 12.27 -15.94
CA ALA A 135 1.51 13.26 -15.98
C ALA A 135 2.03 14.69 -15.86
N LYS A 136 2.97 14.95 -14.93
CA LYS A 136 3.59 16.28 -14.77
C LYS A 136 4.40 16.72 -15.99
N GLY A 137 5.13 15.79 -16.62
CA GLY A 137 5.93 16.07 -17.81
C GLY A 137 5.14 16.15 -19.11
N PHE A 138 3.88 15.72 -19.11
CA PHE A 138 3.03 15.76 -20.29
C PHE A 138 2.68 17.22 -20.64
N SER A 139 2.93 17.63 -21.89
CA SER A 139 2.65 19.00 -22.33
C SER A 139 1.16 19.30 -22.26
N LYS A 140 0.81 20.54 -21.91
CA LYS A 140 -0.57 21.01 -21.81
C LYS A 140 -1.29 20.97 -23.17
N GLU A 141 -0.58 21.26 -24.25
CA GLU A 141 -1.12 21.25 -25.61
C GLU A 141 -1.51 19.84 -26.03
N ALA A 142 -0.67 18.84 -25.73
CA ALA A 142 -1.00 17.43 -25.94
C ALA A 142 -2.19 16.98 -25.08
N GLU A 143 -2.31 17.49 -23.85
CA GLU A 143 -3.46 17.20 -22.98
C GLU A 143 -4.77 17.77 -23.55
N ILE A 144 -4.75 18.99 -24.07
CA ILE A 144 -5.91 19.60 -24.74
C ILE A 144 -6.30 18.78 -25.98
N SER A 145 -5.31 18.38 -26.79
CA SER A 145 -5.56 17.56 -27.97
C SER A 145 -6.13 16.18 -27.61
N MET A 146 -5.56 15.53 -26.59
CA MET A 146 -6.07 14.25 -26.06
C MET A 146 -7.50 14.40 -25.54
N GLY A 147 -7.77 15.45 -24.77
CA GLY A 147 -9.11 15.80 -24.29
C GLY A 147 -10.14 15.92 -25.40
N GLY A 148 -9.78 16.62 -26.47
CA GLY A 148 -10.64 16.78 -27.65
C GLY A 148 -10.96 15.47 -28.35
N GLN A 149 -10.03 14.51 -28.38
CA GLN A 149 -10.28 13.16 -28.91
C GLN A 149 -11.22 12.37 -28.00
N MET A 150 -10.99 12.39 -26.69
CA MET A 150 -11.86 11.72 -25.71
C MET A 150 -13.28 12.29 -25.73
N TYR A 151 -13.41 13.60 -25.91
CA TYR A 151 -14.70 14.28 -26.05
C TYR A 151 -15.50 13.80 -27.27
N GLN A 152 -14.86 13.41 -28.38
CA GLN A 152 -15.61 12.84 -29.52
C GLN A 152 -16.36 11.56 -29.14
N SER A 153 -15.81 10.76 -28.22
CA SER A 153 -16.47 9.54 -27.73
C SER A 153 -17.74 9.88 -26.94
N VAL A 154 -17.70 10.94 -26.13
CA VAL A 154 -18.88 11.45 -25.41
C VAL A 154 -19.98 11.86 -26.38
N LYS A 155 -19.63 12.58 -27.46
CA LYS A 155 -20.61 13.00 -28.47
C LYS A 155 -21.28 11.84 -29.20
N GLN A 156 -20.61 10.69 -29.30
CA GLN A 156 -21.14 9.50 -29.96
C GLN A 156 -22.02 8.67 -29.00
N GLN A 157 -21.68 8.67 -27.72
CA GLN A 157 -22.33 7.84 -26.72
C GLN A 157 -23.58 8.48 -26.11
N TYR A 158 -23.60 9.81 -26.00
CA TYR A 158 -24.64 10.53 -25.28
C TYR A 158 -25.45 11.46 -26.18
N HIS A 159 -26.73 11.61 -25.85
CA HIS A 159 -27.54 12.68 -26.39
C HIS A 159 -27.21 14.00 -25.68
N ILE A 160 -26.77 15.00 -26.44
CA ILE A 160 -26.37 16.31 -25.91
C ILE A 160 -27.58 17.25 -25.88
N ASP A 161 -27.88 17.78 -24.70
CA ASP A 161 -28.83 18.89 -24.56
C ASP A 161 -28.13 20.20 -24.95
N SER A 162 -28.38 20.67 -26.17
CA SER A 162 -27.71 21.86 -26.71
C SER A 162 -28.15 23.15 -25.99
N GLN A 163 -29.38 23.22 -25.49
CA GLN A 163 -29.90 24.40 -24.78
C GLN A 163 -29.25 24.51 -23.40
N LYS A 164 -29.33 23.46 -22.58
CA LYS A 164 -28.67 23.44 -21.25
C LYS A 164 -27.15 23.60 -21.39
N THR A 165 -26.55 23.01 -22.43
CA THR A 165 -25.12 23.20 -22.73
C THR A 165 -24.77 24.68 -22.93
N ALA A 166 -25.53 25.43 -23.72
CA ALA A 166 -25.28 26.86 -23.92
C ALA A 166 -25.41 27.65 -22.61
N ILE A 167 -26.48 27.38 -21.85
CA ILE A 167 -26.76 28.05 -20.57
C ILE A 167 -25.63 27.80 -19.56
N LEU A 168 -25.18 26.55 -19.41
CA LEU A 168 -24.10 26.23 -18.46
C LEU A 168 -22.76 26.84 -18.87
N ASN A 169 -22.46 26.94 -20.16
CA ASN A 169 -21.26 27.64 -20.62
C ASN A 169 -21.33 29.14 -20.32
N ASP A 170 -22.50 29.77 -20.47
CA ASP A 170 -22.69 31.18 -20.09
C ASP A 170 -22.63 31.37 -18.57
N PHE A 171 -23.20 30.44 -17.80
CA PHE A 171 -23.07 30.39 -16.35
C PHE A 171 -21.60 30.34 -15.94
N TYR A 172 -20.82 29.41 -16.51
CA TYR A 172 -19.40 29.24 -16.19
C TYR A 172 -18.56 30.46 -16.55
N LYS A 173 -18.83 31.13 -17.68
CA LYS A 173 -18.16 32.38 -18.04
C LYS A 173 -18.35 33.47 -16.99
N GLN A 174 -19.54 33.56 -16.38
CA GLN A 174 -19.83 34.52 -15.30
C GLN A 174 -19.15 34.17 -13.97
N LEU A 175 -18.69 32.92 -13.80
CA LEU A 175 -17.90 32.53 -12.62
C LEU A 175 -16.49 33.09 -12.66
N HIS A 176 -15.95 33.41 -13.85
CA HIS A 176 -14.58 33.91 -14.01
C HIS A 176 -13.49 33.03 -13.37
N TYR A 177 -13.70 31.71 -13.32
CA TYR A 177 -12.69 30.78 -12.83
C TYR A 177 -11.49 30.74 -13.76
N ASP A 178 -10.34 31.27 -13.28
CA ASP A 178 -9.06 31.14 -13.97
C ASP A 178 -8.33 29.88 -13.49
N ILE A 179 -8.49 28.81 -14.26
CA ILE A 179 -7.80 27.54 -14.04
C ILE A 179 -6.64 27.30 -15.02
N GLY A 180 -6.38 28.27 -15.90
CA GLY A 180 -5.39 28.12 -16.97
C GLY A 180 -5.76 27.12 -18.08
N TYR A 181 -6.97 26.58 -18.17
CA TYR A 181 -7.41 25.69 -19.26
C TYR A 181 -8.64 26.27 -19.98
N PRO A 182 -8.81 25.99 -21.28
CA PRO A 182 -10.02 26.39 -22.00
C PRO A 182 -11.18 25.46 -21.63
N VAL A 183 -12.01 25.88 -20.67
CA VAL A 183 -13.12 25.05 -20.21
C VAL A 183 -14.32 25.13 -21.15
N ASN A 184 -14.85 23.97 -21.51
CA ASN A 184 -16.11 23.82 -22.24
C ASN A 184 -16.99 22.81 -21.52
N ILE A 185 -18.22 23.20 -21.21
CA ILE A 185 -19.20 22.35 -20.54
C ILE A 185 -20.09 21.70 -21.60
N THR A 186 -20.47 20.44 -21.39
CA THR A 186 -21.48 19.74 -22.20
C THR A 186 -22.49 19.08 -21.30
N VAL A 187 -23.77 19.36 -21.52
CA VAL A 187 -24.87 18.71 -20.81
C VAL A 187 -25.35 17.53 -21.63
N VAL A 188 -25.45 16.37 -20.98
CA VAL A 188 -25.94 15.13 -21.59
C VAL A 188 -27.16 14.63 -20.86
N GLN A 189 -28.08 14.01 -21.60
CA GLN A 189 -29.26 13.38 -21.03
C GLN A 189 -28.89 12.06 -20.36
N SER A 190 -29.17 11.93 -19.06
CA SER A 190 -28.94 10.72 -18.29
C SER A 190 -29.76 10.73 -17.01
N ASN A 191 -30.33 9.59 -16.65
CA ASN A 191 -31.05 9.43 -15.38
C ASN A 191 -30.11 9.32 -14.16
N GLU A 192 -28.79 9.30 -14.38
CA GLU A 192 -27.79 9.23 -13.33
C GLU A 192 -27.42 10.63 -12.81
N VAL A 193 -27.37 10.80 -11.50
CA VAL A 193 -26.83 12.01 -10.87
C VAL A 193 -25.30 11.98 -10.99
N ASN A 194 -24.73 12.67 -11.99
CA ASN A 194 -23.30 12.68 -12.25
C ASN A 194 -22.78 13.94 -12.97
N ALA A 195 -21.48 14.18 -12.83
CA ALA A 195 -20.68 15.09 -13.65
C ALA A 195 -19.23 14.61 -13.62
N PHE A 196 -18.45 14.89 -14.65
CA PHE A 196 -17.04 14.55 -14.66
C PHE A 196 -16.21 15.45 -15.58
N ALA A 197 -14.97 15.70 -15.17
CA ALA A 197 -13.94 16.31 -15.98
C ALA A 197 -13.18 15.31 -16.87
N ILE A 198 -12.95 15.71 -18.12
CA ILE A 198 -12.06 15.07 -19.09
C ILE A 198 -10.79 15.93 -19.17
N PRO A 199 -9.59 15.32 -19.40
CA PRO A 199 -8.36 16.07 -19.64
C PRO A 199 -8.56 17.21 -20.65
N GLY A 200 -7.81 18.29 -20.49
CA GLY A 200 -7.73 19.33 -21.51
C GLY A 200 -8.86 20.37 -21.51
N GLY A 201 -9.84 20.28 -20.61
CA GLY A 201 -10.82 21.36 -20.40
C GLY A 201 -12.29 20.99 -20.63
N HIS A 202 -12.66 19.72 -20.79
CA HIS A 202 -14.07 19.38 -21.00
C HIS A 202 -14.72 18.93 -19.71
N ILE A 203 -15.85 19.54 -19.35
CA ILE A 203 -16.68 19.10 -18.21
C ILE A 203 -17.99 18.56 -18.79
N VAL A 204 -18.33 17.32 -18.45
CA VAL A 204 -19.60 16.69 -18.82
C VAL A 204 -20.51 16.71 -17.61
N VAL A 205 -21.73 17.23 -17.77
CA VAL A 205 -22.73 17.34 -16.70
C VAL A 205 -23.96 16.55 -17.13
N TYR A 206 -24.45 15.66 -16.28
CA TYR A 206 -25.69 14.93 -16.58
C TYR A 206 -26.86 15.79 -16.15
N ASP A 207 -27.91 15.87 -16.95
CA ASP A 207 -29.08 16.69 -16.62
C ASP A 207 -29.73 16.34 -15.27
N ALA A 208 -29.76 15.07 -14.88
CA ALA A 208 -30.30 14.66 -13.58
C ALA A 208 -29.59 15.28 -12.36
N ILE A 209 -28.30 15.66 -12.43
CA ILE A 209 -27.65 16.37 -11.31
C ILE A 209 -28.16 17.80 -11.19
N LEU A 210 -28.55 18.43 -12.31
CA LEU A 210 -29.08 19.79 -12.34
C LEU A 210 -30.46 19.84 -11.70
N ASP A 211 -31.28 18.80 -11.90
CA ASP A 211 -32.62 18.71 -11.33
C ASP A 211 -32.62 18.64 -9.79
N GLN A 212 -31.50 18.25 -9.18
CA GLN A 212 -31.33 18.22 -7.72
C GLN A 212 -30.85 19.55 -7.11
N MET A 213 -30.34 20.46 -7.95
CA MET A 213 -29.79 21.73 -7.48
C MET A 213 -30.89 22.76 -7.22
N LYS A 214 -30.72 23.52 -6.14
CA LYS A 214 -31.68 24.53 -5.69
C LYS A 214 -31.14 25.94 -5.83
N THR A 215 -29.83 26.09 -5.93
CA THR A 215 -29.21 27.42 -5.96
C THR A 215 -28.03 27.49 -6.93
N PRO A 216 -27.75 28.68 -7.48
CA PRO A 216 -26.60 28.87 -8.36
C PRO A 216 -25.27 28.55 -7.66
N GLU A 217 -25.14 28.72 -6.35
CA GLU A 217 -23.85 28.43 -5.71
C GLU A 217 -23.56 26.94 -5.56
N GLU A 218 -24.59 26.07 -5.54
CA GLU A 218 -24.41 24.62 -5.63
C GLU A 218 -23.87 24.24 -7.02
N LEU A 219 -24.41 24.84 -8.09
CA LEU A 219 -23.90 24.65 -9.45
C LEU A 219 -22.47 25.21 -9.59
N ALA A 220 -22.21 26.39 -9.04
CA ALA A 220 -20.87 26.99 -9.03
C ALA A 220 -19.85 26.14 -8.26
N ALA A 221 -20.29 25.48 -7.18
CA ALA A 221 -19.47 24.54 -6.43
C ALA A 221 -19.17 23.28 -7.23
N LEU A 222 -20.17 22.68 -7.89
CA LEU A 222 -19.97 21.51 -8.76
C LEU A 222 -18.98 21.84 -9.88
N LEU A 223 -19.22 22.94 -10.60
CA LEU A 223 -18.35 23.35 -11.70
C LEU A 223 -16.96 23.76 -11.22
N GLY A 224 -16.84 24.32 -10.01
CA GLY A 224 -15.56 24.63 -9.38
C GLY A 224 -14.77 23.38 -9.01
N HIS A 225 -15.45 22.36 -8.48
CA HIS A 225 -14.87 21.04 -8.20
C HIS A 225 -14.37 20.36 -9.47
N GLU A 226 -15.20 20.26 -10.51
CA GLU A 226 -14.79 19.66 -11.79
C GLU A 226 -13.68 20.46 -12.49
N ALA A 227 -13.75 21.79 -12.45
CA ALA A 227 -12.68 22.65 -12.95
C ALA A 227 -11.36 22.45 -12.19
N SER A 228 -11.42 22.14 -10.89
CA SER A 228 -10.24 21.85 -10.08
C SER A 228 -9.58 20.52 -10.48
N HIS A 229 -10.37 19.50 -10.85
CA HIS A 229 -9.82 18.27 -11.43
C HIS A 229 -9.03 18.53 -12.72
N ILE A 230 -9.48 19.48 -13.55
CA ILE A 230 -8.77 19.90 -14.76
C ILE A 230 -7.50 20.68 -14.38
N ALA A 231 -7.62 21.69 -13.52
CA ALA A 231 -6.53 22.56 -13.10
C ALA A 231 -5.35 21.76 -12.52
N LEU A 232 -5.66 20.74 -11.72
CA LEU A 232 -4.70 19.88 -11.04
C LEU A 232 -4.39 18.58 -11.82
N ARG A 233 -4.94 18.45 -13.03
CA ARG A 233 -4.68 17.37 -13.99
C ARG A 233 -4.99 15.99 -13.41
N HIS A 234 -6.01 15.86 -12.57
CA HIS A 234 -6.33 14.64 -11.83
C HIS A 234 -6.65 13.46 -12.76
N SER A 235 -7.44 13.68 -13.81
CA SER A 235 -7.78 12.65 -14.79
C SER A 235 -6.52 12.15 -15.51
N LEU A 236 -5.62 13.07 -15.87
CA LEU A 236 -4.34 12.74 -16.51
C LEU A 236 -3.41 11.96 -15.58
N ARG A 237 -3.30 12.38 -14.31
CA ARG A 237 -2.55 11.64 -13.26
C ARG A 237 -3.08 10.22 -13.10
N ASN A 238 -4.40 10.05 -13.07
CA ASN A 238 -5.03 8.72 -12.98
C ASN A 238 -4.79 7.87 -14.23
N ILE A 239 -4.90 8.44 -15.44
CA ILE A 239 -4.58 7.78 -16.71
C ILE A 239 -3.15 7.24 -16.67
N PHE A 240 -2.15 8.10 -16.39
CA PHE A 240 -0.75 7.67 -16.40
C PHE A 240 -0.40 6.69 -15.28
N ARG A 241 -1.01 6.81 -14.09
CA ARG A 241 -0.89 5.79 -13.04
C ARG A 241 -1.46 4.45 -13.49
N SER A 242 -2.61 4.45 -14.18
CA SER A 242 -3.23 3.23 -14.70
C SER A 242 -2.35 2.58 -15.79
N MET A 243 -1.87 3.37 -16.75
CA MET A 243 -0.95 2.91 -17.78
C MET A 243 0.34 2.33 -17.19
N ALA A 244 0.94 3.01 -16.21
CA ALA A 244 2.15 2.51 -15.54
C ALA A 244 1.90 1.16 -14.84
N ARG A 245 0.75 0.99 -14.17
CA ARG A 245 0.37 -0.28 -13.54
C ARG A 245 0.17 -1.39 -14.56
N GLN A 246 -0.55 -1.12 -15.65
CA GLN A 246 -0.78 -2.10 -16.71
C GLN A 246 0.54 -2.50 -17.38
N LEU A 247 1.42 -1.54 -17.69
CA LEU A 247 2.75 -1.83 -18.23
C LEU A 247 3.59 -2.69 -17.27
N PHE A 248 3.57 -2.38 -15.97
CA PHE A 248 4.30 -3.19 -14.99
C PHE A 248 3.78 -4.64 -14.93
N ILE A 249 2.46 -4.83 -14.92
CA ILE A 249 1.85 -6.17 -14.94
C ILE A 249 2.21 -6.90 -16.24
N SER A 250 2.15 -6.22 -17.38
CA SER A 250 2.49 -6.77 -18.70
C SER A 250 3.93 -7.33 -18.74
N ILE A 251 4.88 -6.62 -18.12
CA ILE A 251 6.28 -7.04 -18.03
C ILE A 251 6.43 -8.30 -17.17
N ILE A 252 5.67 -8.42 -16.07
CA ILE A 252 5.72 -9.58 -15.17
C ILE A 252 5.09 -10.82 -15.82
N VAL A 253 3.95 -10.64 -16.48
CA VAL A 253 3.16 -11.74 -17.07
C VAL A 253 3.73 -12.18 -18.42
N GLY A 254 4.51 -11.33 -19.09
CA GLY A 254 5.06 -11.60 -20.42
C GLY A 254 4.04 -11.43 -21.55
N ASP A 255 2.91 -10.78 -21.28
CA ASP A 255 1.92 -10.41 -22.29
C ASP A 255 2.16 -8.97 -22.71
N HIS A 256 2.55 -8.75 -23.97
CA HIS A 256 2.83 -7.43 -24.53
C HIS A 256 1.62 -6.79 -25.23
N SER A 257 0.39 -7.16 -24.85
CA SER A 257 -0.82 -6.54 -25.38
C SER A 257 -0.72 -4.99 -25.40
N ASN A 258 -1.35 -4.34 -26.38
CA ASN A 258 -1.22 -2.90 -26.65
C ASN A 258 -1.80 -2.01 -25.53
N VAL A 259 -1.10 -1.92 -24.39
CA VAL A 259 -1.51 -1.21 -23.16
C VAL A 259 -1.86 0.26 -23.43
N ALA A 260 -1.12 0.92 -24.33
CA ALA A 260 -1.37 2.32 -24.68
C ALA A 260 -2.71 2.53 -25.41
N THR A 261 -3.17 1.55 -26.20
CA THR A 261 -4.39 1.68 -27.01
C THR A 261 -5.66 1.50 -26.16
N ALA A 262 -5.59 0.71 -25.08
CA ALA A 262 -6.74 0.42 -24.22
C ALA A 262 -7.17 1.61 -23.33
N VAL A 263 -6.23 2.48 -22.94
CA VAL A 263 -6.51 3.60 -22.03
C VAL A 263 -6.88 4.88 -22.79
N VAL A 264 -6.22 5.16 -23.92
CA VAL A 264 -6.45 6.41 -24.68
C VAL A 264 -7.79 6.39 -25.44
N ASN A 265 -8.20 5.22 -25.94
CA ASN A 265 -9.39 5.11 -26.78
C ASN A 265 -10.70 4.90 -26.01
N ASN A 266 -10.66 4.86 -24.67
CA ASN A 266 -11.84 4.51 -23.88
C ASN A 266 -12.18 5.59 -22.85
N ALA A 267 -12.96 6.59 -23.26
CA ALA A 267 -13.49 7.60 -22.35
C ALA A 267 -14.36 6.99 -21.22
N ASP A 268 -14.96 5.81 -21.42
CA ASP A 268 -15.67 5.08 -20.35
C ASP A 268 -14.74 4.60 -19.24
N ALA A 269 -13.46 4.37 -19.55
CA ALA A 269 -12.48 4.07 -18.52
C ALA A 269 -12.39 5.22 -17.51
N LEU A 270 -12.56 6.48 -17.93
CA LEU A 270 -12.58 7.63 -17.01
C LEU A 270 -13.79 7.61 -16.07
N LYS A 271 -14.96 7.14 -16.52
CA LYS A 271 -16.16 7.02 -15.67
C LYS A 271 -15.98 5.99 -14.55
N GLY A 272 -15.13 4.99 -14.77
CA GLY A 272 -14.76 4.02 -13.73
C GLY A 272 -13.57 4.45 -12.86
N LEU A 273 -12.88 5.56 -13.19
CA LEU A 273 -11.75 6.03 -12.41
C LEU A 273 -12.23 6.82 -11.21
N GLN A 274 -12.40 6.11 -10.10
CA GLN A 274 -12.56 6.73 -8.80
C GLN A 274 -11.31 7.58 -8.49
N TYR A 275 -11.52 8.85 -8.15
CA TYR A 275 -10.43 9.66 -7.63
C TYR A 275 -10.08 9.21 -6.21
N SER A 276 -8.79 9.20 -5.90
CA SER A 276 -8.36 8.90 -4.53
C SER A 276 -8.80 10.01 -3.59
N ARG A 277 -9.05 9.68 -2.31
CA ARG A 277 -9.34 10.64 -1.23
C ARG A 277 -8.55 11.95 -1.30
N ALA A 278 -7.23 11.86 -1.48
CA ALA A 278 -6.37 13.03 -1.55
C ALA A 278 -6.68 13.96 -2.75
N LEU A 279 -7.01 13.40 -3.91
CA LEU A 279 -7.37 14.18 -5.11
C LEU A 279 -8.73 14.86 -4.95
N GLU A 280 -9.67 14.20 -4.27
CA GLU A 280 -10.96 14.79 -3.94
C GLU A 280 -10.81 15.98 -2.99
N THR A 281 -9.99 15.84 -1.93
CA THR A 281 -9.69 16.95 -1.02
C THR A 281 -8.95 18.09 -1.73
N GLU A 282 -7.98 17.78 -2.61
CA GLU A 282 -7.29 18.77 -3.45
C GLU A 282 -8.29 19.55 -4.34
N ALA A 283 -9.29 18.87 -4.90
CA ALA A 283 -10.33 19.47 -5.73
C ALA A 283 -11.32 20.32 -4.90
N ASP A 284 -11.74 19.86 -3.73
CA ASP A 284 -12.60 20.62 -2.81
C ASP A 284 -11.92 21.93 -2.37
N ASP A 285 -10.66 21.84 -1.93
CA ASP A 285 -9.89 23.00 -1.44
C ASP A 285 -9.67 24.03 -2.56
N ASN A 286 -9.35 23.58 -3.78
CA ASN A 286 -9.19 24.49 -4.91
C ASN A 286 -10.54 25.07 -5.37
N GLY A 287 -11.61 24.27 -5.38
CA GLY A 287 -12.97 24.71 -5.70
C GLY A 287 -13.47 25.80 -4.76
N LEU A 288 -13.25 25.64 -3.44
CA LEU A 288 -13.55 26.66 -2.44
C LEU A 288 -12.77 27.96 -2.70
N GLN A 289 -11.49 27.86 -3.07
CA GLN A 289 -10.68 29.04 -3.43
C GLN A 289 -11.18 29.71 -4.71
N LEU A 290 -11.60 28.96 -5.72
CA LEU A 290 -12.18 29.49 -6.95
C LEU A 290 -13.48 30.25 -6.66
N MET A 291 -14.38 29.67 -5.86
CA MET A 291 -15.60 30.34 -5.41
C MET A 291 -15.28 31.63 -4.66
N GLN A 292 -14.34 31.58 -3.71
CA GLN A 292 -13.95 32.73 -2.91
C GLN A 292 -13.38 33.87 -3.76
N LYS A 293 -12.44 33.57 -4.67
CA LYS A 293 -11.81 34.57 -5.55
C LYS A 293 -12.81 35.23 -6.49
N SER A 294 -13.88 34.51 -6.81
CA SER A 294 -14.94 34.96 -7.72
C SER A 294 -16.12 35.60 -7.00
N ALA A 295 -15.98 35.85 -5.68
CA ALA A 295 -17.04 36.39 -4.83
C ALA A 295 -18.36 35.59 -4.90
N ILE A 296 -18.24 34.26 -4.95
CA ILE A 296 -19.36 33.31 -4.89
C ILE A 296 -19.38 32.71 -3.49
N ASN A 297 -20.57 32.61 -2.87
CA ASN A 297 -20.71 32.09 -1.52
C ASN A 297 -20.25 30.61 -1.44
N PRO A 298 -19.13 30.31 -0.75
CA PRO A 298 -18.57 28.95 -0.71
C PRO A 298 -19.44 27.95 0.06
N GLN A 299 -20.47 28.40 0.78
CA GLN A 299 -21.49 27.53 1.38
C GLN A 299 -22.25 26.69 0.33
N GLY A 300 -22.18 27.05 -0.96
CA GLY A 300 -22.64 26.20 -2.05
C GLY A 300 -21.99 24.82 -2.06
N MET A 301 -20.71 24.71 -1.69
CA MET A 301 -19.99 23.43 -1.62
C MET A 301 -20.57 22.50 -0.54
N MET A 302 -20.85 23.04 0.65
CA MET A 302 -21.48 22.25 1.72
C MET A 302 -22.88 21.75 1.32
N ARG A 303 -23.66 22.62 0.67
CA ARG A 303 -25.00 22.26 0.20
C ARG A 303 -24.96 21.20 -0.91
N LEU A 304 -23.99 21.29 -1.82
CA LEU A 304 -23.72 20.25 -2.81
C LEU A 304 -23.43 18.89 -2.15
N MET A 305 -22.52 18.86 -1.16
CA MET A 305 -22.19 17.63 -0.42
C MET A 305 -23.42 17.03 0.27
N GLN A 306 -24.23 17.86 0.93
CA GLN A 306 -25.46 17.44 1.59
C GLN A 306 -26.50 16.90 0.61
N MET A 307 -26.66 17.54 -0.55
CA MET A 307 -27.53 17.05 -1.63
C MET A 307 -27.07 15.65 -2.08
N LEU A 308 -25.79 15.48 -2.40
CA LEU A 308 -25.25 14.19 -2.87
C LEU A 308 -25.35 13.08 -1.82
N GLN A 309 -25.16 13.40 -0.54
CA GLN A 309 -25.38 12.45 0.55
C GLN A 309 -26.84 12.01 0.67
N LYS A 310 -27.77 12.96 0.53
CA LYS A 310 -29.20 12.67 0.61
C LYS A 310 -29.64 11.72 -0.51
N GLU A 311 -29.20 11.99 -1.75
CA GLU A 311 -29.51 11.13 -2.91
C GLU A 311 -28.95 9.71 -2.75
N SER A 312 -27.96 9.51 -1.88
CA SER A 312 -27.33 8.20 -1.64
C SER A 312 -27.89 7.45 -0.44
N GLY A 313 -28.68 8.09 0.41
CA GLY A 313 -29.24 7.53 1.65
C GLY A 313 -30.66 6.93 1.51
N SER A 314 -31.33 7.13 0.37
CA SER A 314 -32.74 6.76 0.16
C SER A 314 -32.98 5.30 -0.28
N GLY A 315 -32.12 4.36 0.15
CA GLY A 315 -32.36 2.91 0.02
C GLY A 315 -32.01 2.28 -1.34
N GLY A 316 -31.24 2.96 -2.19
CA GLY A 316 -30.73 2.46 -3.48
C GLY A 316 -29.19 2.37 -3.53
N GLU A 317 -28.66 2.00 -4.71
CA GLU A 317 -27.22 2.12 -4.99
C GLU A 317 -26.78 3.60 -4.87
N PRO A 318 -25.55 3.89 -4.40
CA PRO A 318 -25.04 5.26 -4.30
C PRO A 318 -25.17 5.99 -5.65
N ALA A 319 -25.45 7.30 -5.61
CA ALA A 319 -25.48 8.13 -6.82
C ALA A 319 -24.21 7.91 -7.66
N ALA A 320 -24.33 7.92 -8.98
CA ALA A 320 -23.20 7.68 -9.88
C ALA A 320 -22.02 8.64 -9.61
N PHE A 321 -22.31 9.90 -9.24
CA PHE A 321 -21.32 10.84 -8.77
C PHE A 321 -20.55 10.35 -7.54
N LEU A 322 -21.23 9.77 -6.54
CA LEU A 322 -20.53 9.21 -5.36
C LEU A 322 -19.69 7.98 -5.69
N SER A 323 -20.01 7.29 -6.78
CA SER A 323 -19.20 6.16 -7.24
C SER A 323 -17.84 6.63 -7.78
N THR A 324 -17.77 7.81 -8.40
CA THR A 324 -16.51 8.39 -8.92
C THR A 324 -15.85 9.37 -7.94
N HIS A 325 -16.66 10.06 -7.13
CA HIS A 325 -16.29 11.08 -6.15
C HIS A 325 -16.87 10.75 -4.76
N PRO A 326 -16.33 9.74 -4.04
CA PRO A 326 -16.93 9.31 -2.79
C PRO A 326 -16.85 10.42 -1.73
N VAL A 327 -17.99 10.75 -1.14
CA VAL A 327 -18.07 11.75 -0.06
C VAL A 327 -17.67 11.10 1.26
N PHE A 328 -16.45 11.37 1.70
CA PHE A 328 -15.94 10.92 2.99
C PHE A 328 -16.30 11.92 4.09
N LYS A 329 -16.50 11.43 5.31
CA LYS A 329 -16.74 12.28 6.50
C LYS A 329 -15.64 13.35 6.63
N ASP A 330 -14.39 12.96 6.44
CA ASP A 330 -13.23 13.84 6.52
C ASP A 330 -13.27 14.98 5.47
N ARG A 331 -13.89 14.77 4.29
CA ARG A 331 -14.06 15.84 3.29
C ARG A 331 -15.00 16.92 3.80
N ILE A 332 -16.14 16.50 4.37
CA ILE A 332 -17.11 17.44 4.96
C ILE A 332 -16.48 18.19 6.12
N GLU A 333 -15.81 17.50 7.03
CA GLU A 333 -15.10 18.14 8.16
C GLU A 333 -14.02 19.12 7.67
N ASN A 334 -13.29 18.79 6.60
CA ASN A 334 -12.34 19.71 5.97
C ASN A 334 -13.04 20.93 5.38
N ILE A 335 -14.11 20.75 4.59
CA ILE A 335 -14.87 21.85 4.01
C ILE A 335 -15.44 22.76 5.11
N GLU A 336 -16.04 22.21 6.17
CA GLU A 336 -16.52 22.98 7.32
C GLU A 336 -15.40 23.82 7.95
N THR A 337 -14.22 23.20 8.14
CA THR A 337 -13.04 23.87 8.70
C THR A 337 -12.55 25.01 7.80
N GLN A 338 -12.55 24.82 6.48
CA GLN A 338 -12.17 25.86 5.52
C GLN A 338 -13.20 27.00 5.52
N LEU A 339 -14.50 26.69 5.52
CA LEU A 339 -15.59 27.66 5.53
C LEU A 339 -15.54 28.58 6.76
N GLN A 340 -15.10 28.09 7.92
CA GLN A 340 -14.91 28.91 9.12
C GLN A 340 -13.75 29.91 8.99
N LYS A 341 -12.77 29.65 8.13
CA LYS A 341 -11.60 30.51 7.90
C LYS A 341 -11.82 31.52 6.78
N LEU A 342 -12.72 31.22 5.84
CA LEU A 342 -13.00 32.09 4.71
C LEU A 342 -13.84 33.30 5.13
N PRO A 343 -13.54 34.51 4.60
CA PRO A 343 -14.36 35.66 4.90
C PRO A 343 -15.75 35.49 4.24
N PRO A 344 -16.83 35.92 4.92
CA PRO A 344 -18.18 35.74 4.41
C PRO A 344 -18.38 36.50 3.10
N VAL A 345 -18.93 35.80 2.11
CA VAL A 345 -19.39 36.40 0.86
C VAL A 345 -20.89 36.65 0.99
N THR A 346 -21.27 37.92 1.08
CA THR A 346 -22.68 38.34 1.31
C THR A 346 -23.36 38.92 0.08
N THR A 347 -22.61 39.13 -1.01
CA THR A 347 -23.17 39.68 -2.25
C THR A 347 -23.91 38.60 -3.02
N ALA A 348 -25.21 38.82 -3.23
CA ALA A 348 -26.00 38.06 -4.17
C ALA A 348 -25.53 38.36 -5.60
N ASN A 349 -25.28 37.32 -6.40
CA ASN A 349 -25.01 37.48 -7.82
C ASN A 349 -26.30 37.26 -8.63
N ASP A 350 -27.04 38.35 -8.87
CA ASP A 350 -28.34 38.29 -9.55
C ASP A 350 -28.24 37.82 -11.01
N SER A 351 -27.09 38.05 -11.65
CA SER A 351 -26.82 37.53 -12.99
C SER A 351 -26.73 35.99 -12.99
N LEU A 352 -25.94 35.42 -12.07
CA LEU A 352 -25.85 33.97 -11.92
C LEU A 352 -27.20 33.35 -11.56
N LYS A 353 -27.98 33.99 -10.67
CA LYS A 353 -29.34 33.54 -10.36
C LYS A 353 -30.19 33.50 -11.63
N LYS A 354 -30.21 34.57 -12.43
CA LYS A 354 -31.02 34.61 -13.65
C LYS A 354 -30.64 33.50 -14.64
N ILE A 355 -29.35 33.29 -14.87
CA ILE A 355 -28.86 32.23 -15.77
C ILE A 355 -29.22 30.85 -15.20
N PHE A 356 -29.06 30.65 -13.89
CA PHE A 356 -29.43 29.40 -13.23
C PHE A 356 -30.92 29.05 -13.40
N HIS A 357 -31.83 30.03 -13.25
CA HIS A 357 -33.25 29.78 -13.45
C HIS A 357 -33.59 29.38 -14.90
N SER A 358 -32.89 29.95 -15.88
CA SER A 358 -33.11 29.62 -17.30
C SER A 358 -32.79 28.17 -17.67
N ILE A 359 -32.09 27.41 -16.81
CA ILE A 359 -31.85 25.96 -16.99
C ILE A 359 -33.18 25.18 -16.97
N TYR A 360 -34.19 25.70 -16.27
CA TYR A 360 -35.47 25.02 -16.01
C TYR A 360 -36.66 25.66 -16.75
N GLU A 361 -36.41 26.65 -17.60
CA GLU A 361 -37.38 27.25 -18.53
C GLU A 361 -37.33 26.54 -19.88
#